data_AF-A0A9D5SSW1-F1
#
_entry.id   AF-A0A9D5SSW1-F1
#
_cell.length_a   1.000
_cell.length_b   1.000
_cell.length_c   1.000
_cell.angle_alpha   90.00
_cell.angle_beta   90.00
_cell.angle_gamma   90.00
#
_symmetry.space_group_name_H-M   'P 1'
#
loop_
_entity.id
_entity.type
_entity.pdbx_description
1 polymer ?
#
loop_
_entity_poly.entity_id
_entity_poly.type
_entity_poly.pdbx_seq_one_letter_code
_entity_poly.pdbx_strand_id
1 'polypeptide(L)'
;MAKRLRTRKHKVVLNRSAGGDAGITFMLTLLGAFMFLPMLYVVLQSLKPLDELWMFPPRFFVRNPTLKNYRDLFTLMNTSWVPFSRYIFNTVFTSVVGTFGNLLLSSMAAYAMAKIKFPGGKMM
;
A
#
# COMPACT_ATOMS: atom_id res chain seq x y z
N MET A 1 -24.09 47.50 -18.11
CA MET A 1 -23.49 46.77 -19.26
C MET A 1 -22.85 45.49 -18.74
N ALA A 2 -23.55 44.35 -18.75
CA ALA A 2 -23.07 43.10 -18.17
C ALA A 2 -22.21 42.31 -19.18
N LYS A 3 -20.92 42.13 -18.87
CA LYS A 3 -19.95 41.41 -19.70
C LYS A 3 -20.23 39.90 -19.58
N ARG A 4 -20.87 39.31 -20.58
CA ARG A 4 -21.16 37.86 -20.63
C ARG A 4 -19.84 37.07 -20.58
N LEU A 5 -19.65 36.31 -19.50
CA LEU A 5 -18.54 35.37 -19.34
C LEU A 5 -18.66 34.28 -20.40
N ARG A 6 -17.72 34.28 -21.36
CA ARG A 6 -17.67 33.33 -22.47
C ARG A 6 -17.09 32.01 -21.96
N THR A 7 -17.94 31.08 -21.54
CA THR A 7 -17.50 29.74 -21.12
C THR A 7 -17.12 28.94 -22.36
N ARG A 8 -15.81 28.75 -22.60
CA ARG A 8 -15.33 27.80 -23.61
C ARG A 8 -15.63 26.40 -23.09
N LYS A 9 -16.61 25.71 -23.70
CA LYS A 9 -16.84 24.27 -23.48
C LYS A 9 -15.65 23.49 -24.05
N HIS A 10 -14.61 23.27 -23.25
CA HIS A 10 -13.54 22.35 -23.60
C HIS A 10 -14.08 20.93 -23.49
N LYS A 11 -14.53 20.34 -24.60
CA LYS A 11 -14.82 18.90 -24.65
C LYS A 11 -13.46 18.19 -24.66
N VAL A 12 -13.11 17.53 -23.57
CA VAL A 12 -11.93 16.65 -23.53
C VAL A 12 -12.20 15.52 -24.51
N VAL A 13 -11.56 15.56 -25.68
CA VAL A 13 -11.62 14.47 -26.65
C VAL A 13 -10.59 13.44 -26.18
N LEU A 14 -11.07 12.41 -25.49
CA LEU A 14 -10.25 11.28 -25.06
C LEU A 14 -9.87 10.46 -26.29
N ASN A 15 -8.57 10.44 -26.62
CA ASN A 15 -8.01 9.58 -27.66
C ASN A 15 -7.95 8.13 -27.17
N ARG A 16 -9.11 7.54 -26.87
CA ARG A 16 -9.27 6.15 -26.46
C ARG A 16 -9.34 5.28 -27.71
N SER A 17 -8.19 4.77 -28.13
CA SER A 17 -8.15 3.69 -29.10
C SER A 17 -8.46 2.38 -28.37
N ALA A 18 -9.52 1.68 -28.78
CA ALA A 18 -9.94 0.41 -28.15
C ALA A 18 -8.80 -0.63 -28.12
N GLY A 19 -7.91 -0.62 -29.13
CA GLY A 19 -6.71 -1.46 -29.16
C GLY A 19 -5.62 -1.02 -28.18
N GLY A 20 -5.47 0.30 -27.97
CA GLY A 20 -4.54 0.85 -26.98
C GLY A 20 -4.98 0.55 -25.56
N ASP A 21 -6.26 0.74 -25.26
CA ASP A 21 -6.83 0.43 -23.94
C ASP A 21 -6.74 -1.08 -23.64
N ALA A 22 -6.98 -1.96 -24.63
CA ALA A 22 -6.83 -3.40 -24.46
C ALA A 22 -5.37 -3.81 -24.21
N GLY A 23 -4.42 -3.23 -24.95
CA GLY A 23 -2.99 -3.48 -24.77
C GLY A 23 -2.46 -3.02 -23.40
N ILE A 24 -2.85 -1.83 -22.96
CA ILE A 24 -2.49 -1.30 -21.64
C ILE A 24 -3.09 -2.17 -20.54
N THR A 25 -4.38 -2.56 -20.67
CA THR A 25 -5.04 -3.44 -19.70
C THR A 25 -4.30 -4.77 -19.58
N PHE A 26 -4.01 -5.43 -20.71
CA PHE A 26 -3.27 -6.68 -20.72
C PHE A 26 -1.90 -6.57 -20.05
N MET A 27 -1.14 -5.51 -20.37
CA MET A 27 0.17 -5.26 -19.78
C MET A 27 0.09 -5.03 -18.27
N LEU A 28 -0.87 -4.23 -17.81
CA LEU A 28 -1.10 -3.98 -16.38
C LEU A 28 -1.51 -5.24 -15.64
N THR A 29 -2.38 -6.08 -16.22
CA THR A 29 -2.78 -7.36 -15.63
C THR A 29 -1.59 -8.31 -15.50
N LEU A 30 -0.73 -8.40 -16.53
CA LEU A 30 0.44 -9.26 -16.51
C LEU A 30 1.47 -8.81 -15.46
N LEU A 31 1.77 -7.51 -15.38
CA LEU A 31 2.65 -6.95 -14.36
C LEU A 31 2.07 -7.11 -12.95
N GLY A 32 0.76 -6.89 -12.78
CA GLY A 32 0.06 -7.09 -11.52
C GLY A 32 0.13 -8.54 -11.04
N ALA A 33 -0.07 -9.51 -11.95
CA ALA A 33 0.06 -10.93 -11.64
C ALA A 33 1.50 -11.30 -11.23
N PHE A 34 2.50 -10.73 -11.89
CA PHE A 34 3.91 -10.93 -11.52
C PHE A 34 4.23 -10.36 -10.13
N MET A 35 3.75 -9.15 -9.82
CA MET A 35 3.90 -8.55 -8.49
C MET A 35 3.15 -9.32 -7.39
N PHE A 36 2.14 -10.11 -7.74
CA PHE A 36 1.37 -10.92 -6.78
C PHE A 36 2.09 -12.24 -6.40
N LEU A 37 3.04 -12.72 -7.21
CA LEU A 37 3.83 -13.92 -6.91
C LEU A 37 4.48 -13.93 -5.51
N PRO A 38 5.17 -12.87 -5.04
CA PRO A 38 5.72 -12.87 -3.68
C PRO A 38 4.64 -12.95 -2.60
N MET A 39 3.44 -12.41 -2.83
CA MET A 39 2.34 -12.51 -1.89
C MET A 39 1.83 -13.95 -1.78
N LEU A 40 1.65 -14.64 -2.92
CA LEU A 40 1.34 -16.07 -2.96
C LEU A 40 2.42 -16.90 -2.27
N TYR A 41 3.70 -16.57 -2.51
CA TYR A 41 4.81 -17.28 -1.90
C TYR A 41 4.78 -17.20 -0.37
N VAL A 42 4.49 -16.03 0.21
CA VAL A 42 4.37 -15.88 1.67
C VAL A 42 3.21 -16.69 2.25
N VAL A 43 2.07 -16.74 1.55
CA VAL A 43 0.91 -17.55 1.97
C VAL A 43 1.21 -19.05 1.90
N LEU A 44 1.88 -19.51 0.85
CA LEU A 44 2.33 -20.91 0.77
C LEU A 44 3.34 -21.20 1.89
N GLN A 45 4.25 -20.27 2.16
CA GLN A 45 5.28 -20.44 3.15
C GLN A 45 4.73 -20.51 4.59
N SER A 46 3.63 -19.80 4.90
CA SER A 46 2.99 -19.87 6.22
C SER A 46 2.37 -21.24 6.51
N LEU A 47 2.07 -22.03 5.48
CA LEU A 47 1.50 -23.38 5.59
C LEU A 47 2.56 -24.49 5.59
N LYS A 48 3.82 -24.21 5.26
CA LYS A 48 4.89 -25.23 5.25
C LYS A 48 5.27 -25.65 6.67
N PRO A 49 5.40 -26.95 6.96
CA PRO A 49 5.98 -27.42 8.21
C PRO A 49 7.47 -27.04 8.26
N LEU A 50 8.01 -26.92 9.48
CA LEU A 50 9.42 -26.58 9.71
C LEU A 50 10.37 -27.53 8.97
N ASP A 51 10.01 -28.80 8.85
CA ASP A 51 10.84 -29.81 8.18
C ASP A 51 10.99 -29.56 6.67
N GLU A 52 9.98 -28.95 6.03
CA GLU A 52 10.03 -28.56 4.61
C GLU A 52 10.81 -27.25 4.38
N LEU A 53 10.99 -26.42 5.41
CA LEU A 53 11.79 -25.19 5.36
C LEU A 53 13.30 -25.46 5.28
N TRP A 54 13.77 -26.53 5.91
CA TRP A 54 15.18 -26.91 5.95
C TRP A 54 15.60 -27.86 4.82
N MET A 55 14.65 -28.28 3.96
CA MET A 55 14.91 -29.20 2.87
C MET A 55 15.51 -28.47 1.65
N PHE A 56 16.66 -28.94 1.17
CA PHE A 56 17.28 -28.48 -0.07
C PHE A 56 16.99 -29.48 -1.22
N PRO A 57 16.59 -29.03 -2.42
CA PRO A 57 16.32 -27.64 -2.82
C PRO A 57 14.97 -27.10 -2.29
N PRO A 58 14.88 -25.80 -1.94
CA PRO A 58 13.66 -25.19 -1.44
C PRO A 58 12.58 -25.19 -2.52
N ARG A 59 11.43 -25.82 -2.21
CA ARG A 59 10.32 -25.96 -3.16
C ARG A 59 9.40 -24.76 -3.10
N PHE A 60 8.89 -24.32 -4.24
CA PHE A 60 7.91 -23.23 -4.28
C PHE A 60 6.56 -23.65 -3.69
N PHE A 61 6.10 -24.86 -4.01
CA PHE A 61 4.83 -25.41 -3.53
C PHE A 61 4.98 -26.22 -2.25
N VAL A 62 3.96 -26.16 -1.39
CA VAL A 62 3.85 -26.93 -0.14
C VAL A 62 3.47 -28.37 -0.44
N ARG A 63 4.14 -29.36 0.17
CA ARG A 63 3.78 -30.77 -0.02
C ARG A 63 2.81 -31.25 1.06
N ASN A 64 3.05 -30.86 2.31
CA ASN A 64 2.20 -31.22 3.45
C ASN A 64 1.71 -29.94 4.15
N PRO A 65 0.60 -29.32 3.73
CA PRO A 65 0.12 -28.10 4.37
C PRO A 65 -0.27 -28.36 5.83
N THR A 66 0.24 -27.55 6.75
CA THR A 66 -0.07 -27.65 8.18
C THR A 66 -0.55 -26.32 8.74
N LEU A 67 -1.47 -26.38 9.70
CA LEU A 67 -1.93 -25.22 10.49
C LEU A 67 -1.16 -25.06 11.81
N LYS A 68 -0.09 -25.85 11.99
CA LYS A 68 0.71 -25.85 13.22
C LYS A 68 1.35 -24.48 13.46
N ASN A 69 1.91 -23.87 12.42
CA ASN A 69 2.52 -22.54 12.50
C ASN A 69 1.57 -21.47 13.07
N TYR A 70 0.29 -21.52 12.72
CA TYR A 70 -0.71 -20.60 13.25
C TYR A 70 -1.00 -20.86 14.73
N ARG A 71 -1.16 -22.13 15.13
CA ARG A 71 -1.39 -22.49 16.53
C ARG A 71 -0.20 -22.12 17.41
N ASP A 72 1.00 -22.44 16.96
CA ASP A 72 2.25 -22.12 17.66
C ASP A 72 2.40 -20.59 17.80
N LEU A 73 2.03 -19.81 16.79
CA LEU A 73 1.99 -18.35 16.84
C LEU A 73 1.03 -17.82 17.92
N PHE A 74 -0.19 -18.37 18.03
CA PHE A 74 -1.13 -17.99 19.11
C PHE A 74 -0.63 -18.37 20.51
N THR A 75 0.02 -19.53 20.65
CA THR A 75 0.63 -19.91 21.93
C THR A 75 1.78 -18.97 22.28
N LEU A 76 2.70 -18.71 21.34
CA LEU A 76 3.83 -17.81 21.53
C LEU A 76 3.38 -16.38 21.85
N MET A 77 2.33 -15.88 21.22
CA MET A 77 1.77 -14.55 21.53
C MET A 77 1.27 -14.44 22.98
N ASN A 78 0.80 -15.53 23.59
CA ASN A 78 0.36 -15.57 24.98
C ASN A 78 1.51 -15.80 25.98
N THR A 79 2.57 -16.50 25.59
CA THR A 79 3.71 -16.85 26.46
C THR A 79 4.90 -15.88 26.33
N SER A 80 4.87 -14.94 25.38
CA SER A 80 5.94 -13.97 25.15
C SER A 80 6.06 -12.95 26.30
N TRP A 81 7.30 -12.60 26.64
CA TRP A 81 7.65 -11.68 27.74
C TRP A 81 7.01 -10.28 27.60
N VAL A 82 6.75 -9.85 26.37
CA VAL A 82 5.96 -8.64 26.08
C VAL A 82 4.67 -9.06 25.37
N PRO A 83 3.49 -8.66 25.90
CA PRO A 83 2.22 -8.98 25.27
C PRO A 83 2.17 -8.48 23.83
N PHE A 84 1.80 -9.35 22.89
CA PHE A 84 1.63 -8.99 21.47
C PHE A 84 0.68 -7.79 21.27
N SER A 85 -0.33 -7.65 22.15
CA SER A 85 -1.25 -6.51 22.17
C SER A 85 -0.54 -5.17 22.34
N ARG A 86 0.57 -5.10 23.10
CA ARG A 86 1.37 -3.87 23.25
C ARG A 86 2.11 -3.51 21.97
N TYR A 87 2.61 -4.47 21.21
CA TYR A 87 3.26 -4.20 19.92
C TYR A 87 2.27 -3.63 18.91
N ILE A 88 1.07 -4.21 18.83
CA ILE A 88 0.00 -3.67 17.98
C ILE A 88 -0.38 -2.27 18.44
N PHE A 89 -0.64 -2.08 19.74
CA PHE A 89 -1.04 -0.78 20.29
C PHE A 89 0.01 0.30 19.99
N ASN A 90 1.28 0.03 20.24
CA ASN A 90 2.36 0.99 19.98
C ASN A 90 2.44 1.35 18.50
N THR A 91 2.35 0.38 17.60
CA THR A 91 2.41 0.61 16.14
C THR A 91 1.23 1.43 15.65
N VAL A 92 0.02 1.10 16.10
CA VAL A 92 -1.19 1.84 15.75
C VAL A 92 -1.11 3.26 16.31
N PHE A 93 -0.72 3.40 17.58
CA PHE A 93 -0.59 4.70 18.23
C PHE A 93 0.41 5.60 17.51
N THR A 94 1.63 5.13 17.25
CA THR A 94 2.65 5.93 16.55
C THR A 94 2.25 6.25 15.12
N SER A 95 1.62 5.32 14.41
CA SER A 95 1.15 5.55 13.04
C SER A 95 0.04 6.60 13.00
N VAL A 96 -0.92 6.55 13.92
CA VAL A 96 -2.03 7.52 13.98
C VAL A 96 -1.53 8.90 14.38
N VAL A 97 -0.75 8.99 15.47
CA VAL A 97 -0.22 10.26 15.94
C VAL A 97 0.72 10.89 14.91
N GLY A 98 1.60 10.08 14.30
CA GLY A 98 2.50 10.55 13.24
C GLY A 98 1.76 11.04 12.01
N THR A 99 0.76 10.27 11.53
CA THR A 99 -0.03 10.67 10.36
C THR A 99 -0.85 11.93 10.63
N PHE A 100 -1.50 12.01 11.80
CA PHE A 100 -2.32 13.17 12.16
C PHE A 100 -1.47 14.43 12.36
N GLY A 101 -0.34 14.30 13.06
CA GLY A 101 0.63 15.39 13.21
C GLY A 101 1.16 15.87 11.87
N ASN A 102 1.55 14.95 10.99
CA ASN A 102 2.00 15.29 9.64
C ASN A 102 0.90 15.98 8.82
N LEU A 103 -0.33 15.49 8.89
CA LEU A 103 -1.46 16.05 8.16
C LEU A 103 -1.75 17.50 8.60
N LEU A 104 -1.75 17.76 9.91
CA LEU A 104 -1.98 19.10 10.45
C LEU A 104 -0.89 20.07 10.00
N LEU A 105 0.37 19.73 10.22
CA LEU A 105 1.50 20.59 9.90
C LEU A 105 1.63 20.82 8.38
N SER A 106 1.51 19.74 7.60
CA SER A 106 1.57 19.82 6.13
C SER A 106 0.42 20.64 5.56
N SER A 107 -0.79 20.51 6.12
CA SER A 107 -1.96 21.30 5.67
C SER A 107 -1.80 22.78 5.98
N MET A 108 -1.31 23.13 7.17
CA MET A 108 -1.04 24.53 7.54
C MET A 108 0.06 25.15 6.68
N ALA A 109 1.15 24.41 6.43
CA ALA A 109 2.23 24.84 5.56
C ALA A 109 1.74 25.01 4.10
N ALA A 110 0.98 24.06 3.59
CA ALA A 110 0.38 24.14 2.25
C ALA A 110 -0.59 25.33 2.13
N TYR A 111 -1.38 25.63 3.16
CA TYR A 111 -2.26 26.79 3.17
C TYR A 111 -1.49 28.11 3.10
N ALA A 112 -0.42 28.23 3.90
CA ALA A 112 0.46 29.39 3.88
C ALA A 112 1.09 29.58 2.49
N MET A 113 1.61 28.52 1.89
CA MET A 113 2.20 28.56 0.55
C MET A 113 1.19 28.88 -0.55
N ALA A 114 -0.01 28.30 -0.49
CA ALA A 114 -1.00 28.46 -1.55
C ALA A 114 -1.73 29.82 -1.52
N LYS A 115 -1.89 30.44 -0.34
CA LYS A 115 -2.79 31.60 -0.18
C LYS A 115 -2.11 32.88 0.28
N ILE A 116 -0.97 32.80 0.96
CA ILE A 116 -0.25 33.98 1.46
C ILE A 116 0.82 34.36 0.43
N LYS A 117 0.80 35.63 -0.03
CA LYS A 117 1.86 36.16 -0.90
C LYS A 117 3.02 36.63 -0.04
N PHE A 118 4.08 35.84 0.08
CA PHE A 118 5.32 36.23 0.76
C PHE A 118 6.45 36.45 -0.25
N PRO A 119 7.39 37.38 0.01
CA PRO A 119 8.57 37.56 -0.82
C PRO A 119 9.42 36.29 -0.81
N GLY A 120 9.60 35.65 -1.97
CA GLY A 120 10.27 34.35 -2.12
C GLY A 120 9.36 33.20 -2.58
N GLY A 121 8.02 33.33 -2.46
CA GLY A 121 7.07 32.26 -2.79
C GLY A 121 6.92 31.87 -4.26
N LYS A 122 7.68 32.49 -5.19
CA LYS A 122 7.74 32.09 -6.61
C LYS A 122 8.92 31.17 -6.94
N MET A 123 9.91 31.06 -6.04
CA MET A 123 11.04 30.14 -6.20
C MET A 123 10.83 28.80 -5.48
N MET A 124 9.81 28.70 -4.62
CA MET A 124 9.34 27.46 -3.98
C MET A 124 8.28 26.77 -4.81
#